data_AF-B4PNG3-F1
#
_entry.id   AF-B4PNG3-F1
#
_cell.length_a   1.000
_cell.length_b   1.000
_cell.length_c   1.000
_cell.angle_alpha   90.00
_cell.angle_beta   90.00
_cell.angle_gamma   90.00
#
_symmetry.space_group_name_H-M   'P 1'
#
loop_
_entity.id
_entity.type
_entity.pdbx_description
1 polymer ?
#
loop_
_entity_poly.entity_id
_entity_poly.type
_entity_poly.pdbx_seq_one_letter_code
_entity_poly.pdbx_strand_id
1 'polypeptide(L)'
;MYNFSNIKTKSPSKRPFINLSIFFNYINLSNVYMTHGALDPWNPMGHGVEQGATLIANASHCADFGSIKSTDSEEMRASKEKLAGLVRQWLA
;
A
#
# COMPACT_ATOMS: atom_id res chain seq x y z
N MET A 1 -7.47 -11.54 24.65
CA MET A 1 -7.37 -10.36 25.52
C MET A 1 -6.01 -9.73 25.24
N TYR A 2 -5.95 -8.64 24.46
CA TYR A 2 -4.67 -8.06 24.03
C TYR A 2 -4.02 -7.28 25.18
N ASN A 3 -2.73 -7.52 25.42
CA ASN A 3 -1.95 -6.85 26.45
C ASN A 3 -1.42 -5.50 25.91
N PHE A 4 -1.92 -4.40 26.47
CA PHE A 4 -1.64 -3.02 26.03
C PHE A 4 -0.38 -2.40 26.69
N SER A 5 0.48 -3.20 27.30
CA SER A 5 1.61 -2.75 28.12
C SER A 5 2.72 -1.98 27.39
N ASN A 6 2.70 -1.89 26.05
CA ASN A 6 3.74 -1.21 25.26
C ASN A 6 3.30 0.11 24.61
N ILE A 7 2.16 0.68 24.98
CA ILE A 7 1.75 2.00 24.50
C ILE A 7 2.55 3.07 25.27
N LYS A 8 3.66 3.55 24.69
CA LYS A 8 4.30 4.80 25.14
C LYS A 8 3.42 5.98 24.69
N THR A 9 2.70 6.57 25.63
CA THR A 9 1.92 7.79 25.41
C THR A 9 2.86 8.98 25.22
N LYS A 10 3.00 9.48 23.98
CA LYS A 10 3.56 10.81 23.73
C LYS A 10 2.43 11.83 23.62
N SER A 11 2.16 12.50 24.74
CA SER A 11 1.36 13.74 24.87
C SER A 11 -0.14 13.66 24.52
N PRO A 12 -1.05 14.36 25.24
CA PRO A 12 -2.50 14.13 25.19
C PRO A 12 -3.21 14.63 23.91
N SER A 13 -2.50 15.24 22.96
CA SER A 13 -3.11 15.96 21.82
C SER A 13 -3.01 15.26 20.47
N LYS A 14 -2.42 14.06 20.39
CA LYS A 14 -2.29 13.32 19.12
C LYS A 14 -3.15 12.07 19.20
N ARG A 15 -4.19 12.03 18.33
CA ARG A 15 -4.96 10.81 18.02
C ARG A 15 -3.98 9.64 17.88
N PRO A 16 -4.27 8.46 18.47
CA PRO A 16 -3.36 7.34 18.39
C PRO A 16 -3.14 6.98 16.92
N PHE A 17 -1.98 7.32 16.39
CA PHE A 17 -1.50 6.74 15.14
C PHE A 17 -1.20 5.27 15.46
N ILE A 18 -2.13 4.39 15.09
CA ILE A 18 -1.83 2.97 15.03
C ILE A 18 -0.71 2.84 14.02
N ASN A 19 0.48 2.46 14.50
CA ASN A 19 1.61 2.17 13.63
C ASN A 19 1.29 0.88 12.86
N LEU A 20 0.77 1.00 11.63
CA LEU A 20 0.34 -0.15 10.83
C LEU A 20 1.52 -1.06 10.45
N SER A 21 2.77 -0.60 10.60
CA SER A 21 3.95 -1.47 10.44
C SER A 21 4.00 -2.62 11.43
N ILE A 22 3.31 -2.52 12.58
CA ILE A 22 3.20 -3.60 13.57
C ILE A 22 2.26 -4.71 13.08
N PHE A 23 1.24 -4.39 12.27
CA PHE A 23 0.29 -5.38 11.75
C PHE A 23 0.88 -6.23 10.61
N PHE A 24 1.73 -5.66 9.76
CA PHE A 24 2.27 -6.37 8.59
C PHE A 24 3.63 -7.02 8.81
N ASN A 25 4.52 -6.46 9.65
CA ASN A 25 5.85 -7.07 9.88
C ASN A 25 5.81 -8.38 10.69
N TYR A 26 4.68 -8.72 11.31
CA TYR A 26 4.57 -9.95 12.11
C TYR A 26 4.23 -11.19 11.25
N ILE A 27 3.89 -11.00 9.98
CA ILE A 27 3.48 -12.07 9.08
C ILE A 27 4.44 -12.07 7.90
N ASN A 28 5.25 -13.12 7.76
CA ASN A 28 6.14 -13.29 6.62
C ASN A 28 5.31 -13.66 5.39
N LEU A 29 4.75 -12.64 4.75
CA LEU A 29 3.87 -12.76 3.59
C LEU A 29 4.68 -12.60 2.31
N SER A 30 4.58 -13.58 1.42
CA SER A 30 5.08 -13.52 0.05
C SER A 30 3.93 -13.20 -0.92
N ASN A 31 4.29 -12.85 -2.16
CA ASN A 31 3.34 -12.62 -3.27
C ASN A 31 2.33 -11.49 -3.01
N VAL A 32 2.80 -10.40 -2.40
CA VAL A 32 2.02 -9.18 -2.20
C VAL A 32 2.58 -8.08 -3.08
N TYR A 33 1.70 -7.45 -3.87
CA TYR A 33 1.99 -6.23 -4.60
C TYR A 33 1.08 -5.13 -4.07
N MET A 34 1.65 -4.15 -3.38
CA MET A 34 0.92 -3.03 -2.79
C MET A 34 1.09 -1.78 -3.66
N THR A 35 -0.03 -1.15 -4.00
CA THR A 35 -0.08 0.08 -4.79
C THR A 35 -0.89 1.14 -4.05
N HIS A 36 -0.50 2.39 -4.20
CA HIS A 36 -1.21 3.55 -3.65
C HIS A 36 -1.31 4.67 -4.68
N GLY A 37 -2.42 5.37 -4.69
CA GLY A 37 -2.55 6.63 -5.42
C GLY A 37 -1.95 7.79 -4.62
N ALA A 38 -1.16 8.66 -5.27
CA ALA A 38 -0.58 9.83 -4.60
C ALA A 38 -1.65 10.82 -4.09
N LEU A 39 -2.82 10.85 -4.72
CA LEU A 39 -3.96 11.68 -4.30
C LEU A 39 -4.93 10.95 -3.37
N ASP A 40 -4.66 9.67 -3.06
CA ASP A 40 -5.50 8.88 -2.16
C ASP A 40 -5.22 9.28 -0.70
N PRO A 41 -6.20 9.81 0.05
CA PRO A 41 -6.02 10.14 1.47
C PRO A 41 -5.67 8.92 2.32
N TRP A 42 -5.91 7.70 1.83
CA TRP A 42 -5.59 6.46 2.52
C TRP A 42 -4.15 5.96 2.29
N ASN A 43 -3.40 6.52 1.33
CA ASN A 43 -2.02 6.13 1.06
C ASN A 43 -1.13 6.11 2.34
N PRO A 44 -1.17 7.11 3.25
CA PRO A 44 -0.36 7.09 4.47
C PRO A 44 -0.72 5.99 5.47
N MET A 45 -1.86 5.33 5.31
CA MET A 45 -2.27 4.23 6.17
C MET A 45 -1.61 2.91 5.77
N GLY A 46 -1.15 2.77 4.53
CA GLY A 46 -0.58 1.52 4.00
C GLY A 46 0.93 1.39 4.16
N HIS A 47 1.52 0.50 3.34
CA HIS A 47 2.97 0.43 3.18
C HIS A 47 3.43 1.62 2.34
N GLY A 48 4.44 2.34 2.80
CA GLY A 48 5.07 3.38 1.99
C GLY A 48 6.03 2.79 0.94
N VAL A 49 6.60 3.70 0.15
CA VAL A 49 7.62 3.37 -0.87
C VAL A 49 8.85 2.70 -0.24
N GLU A 50 9.26 3.13 0.96
CA GLU A 50 10.36 2.52 1.72
C GLU A 50 10.09 1.05 2.08
N GLN A 51 8.82 0.66 2.19
CA GLN A 51 8.38 -0.70 2.48
C GLN A 51 8.02 -1.50 1.22
N GLY A 52 8.35 -0.98 0.03
CA GLY A 52 8.18 -1.67 -1.26
C GLY A 52 6.85 -1.43 -1.98
N ALA A 53 6.01 -0.51 -1.50
CA ALA A 53 4.79 -0.14 -2.21
C ALA A 53 5.08 0.74 -3.43
N THR A 54 4.23 0.61 -4.47
CA THR A 54 4.30 1.47 -5.65
C THR A 54 3.35 2.65 -5.47
N LEU A 55 3.89 3.87 -5.56
CA LEU A 55 3.10 5.10 -5.51
C LEU A 55 2.84 5.62 -6.93
N ILE A 56 1.57 5.73 -7.32
CA ILE A 56 1.16 6.16 -8.65
C ILE A 56 0.82 7.66 -8.60
N ALA A 57 1.57 8.47 -9.33
CA ALA A 57 1.36 9.91 -9.42
C ALA A 57 -0.02 10.23 -10.00
N ASN A 58 -0.67 11.28 -9.49
CA ASN A 58 -1.98 11.76 -9.94
C ASN A 58 -3.12 10.72 -9.92
N ALA A 59 -2.94 9.59 -9.24
CA ALA A 59 -3.97 8.57 -9.06
C ALA A 59 -4.71 8.75 -7.74
N SER A 60 -6.03 8.54 -7.78
CA SER A 60 -6.89 8.49 -6.61
C SER A 60 -7.02 7.04 -6.08
N HIS A 61 -7.95 6.82 -5.17
CA HIS A 61 -8.18 5.55 -4.48
C HIS A 61 -8.40 4.38 -5.46
N CYS A 62 -7.52 3.37 -5.40
CA CYS A 62 -7.58 2.12 -6.18
C CYS A 62 -7.78 2.32 -7.69
N ALA A 63 -7.25 3.40 -8.26
CA ALA A 63 -7.45 3.74 -9.68
C ALA A 63 -6.84 2.72 -10.66
N ASP A 64 -5.91 1.90 -10.18
CA ASP A 64 -5.22 0.83 -10.91
C ASP A 64 -6.02 -0.47 -11.06
N PHE A 65 -7.17 -0.62 -10.39
CA PHE A 65 -8.03 -1.81 -10.50
C PHE A 65 -8.74 -1.93 -11.86
N GLY A 66 -8.80 -0.85 -12.63
CA GLY A 66 -9.37 -0.87 -13.97
C GLY A 66 -8.43 -1.52 -15.00
N SER A 67 -9.00 -2.01 -16.11
CA SER A 67 -8.20 -2.48 -17.25
C SER A 67 -7.26 -1.39 -17.78
N ILE A 68 -6.22 -1.80 -18.50
CA ILE A 68 -5.29 -0.87 -19.17
C ILE A 68 -6.06 -0.08 -20.24
N LYS A 69 -5.91 1.25 -20.21
CA LYS A 69 -6.51 2.18 -21.15
C LYS A 69 -5.43 2.98 -21.87
N SER A 70 -5.75 3.48 -23.07
CA SER A 70 -4.85 4.39 -23.81
C SER A 70 -4.63 5.73 -23.11
N THR A 71 -5.55 6.11 -22.21
CA THR A 71 -5.48 7.34 -21.41
C THR A 71 -4.77 7.16 -20.08
N ASP A 72 -4.28 5.96 -19.75
CA ASP A 72 -3.51 5.75 -18.53
C ASP A 72 -2.18 6.52 -18.62
N SER A 73 -1.73 7.10 -17.51
CA SER A 73 -0.37 7.63 -17.43
C SER A 73 0.65 6.51 -17.60
N GLU A 74 1.89 6.87 -17.92
CA GLU A 74 2.98 5.91 -18.06
C GLU A 74 3.17 5.09 -16.77
N GLU A 75 3.08 5.74 -15.59
CA GLU A 75 3.21 5.09 -14.28
C GLU A 75 2.04 4.15 -13.99
N MET A 76 0.80 4.57 -14.31
CA MET A 76 -0.39 3.75 -14.14
C MET A 76 -0.30 2.49 -15.00
N ARG A 77 0.10 2.65 -16.28
CA ARG A 77 0.27 1.54 -17.21
C ARG A 77 1.37 0.59 -16.73
N ALA A 78 2.53 1.12 -16.33
CA ALA A 78 3.62 0.31 -15.81
C ALA A 78 3.21 -0.49 -14.56
N SER A 79 2.44 0.11 -13.65
CA SER A 79 1.89 -0.59 -12.48
C SER A 79 0.97 -1.76 -12.88
N LYS A 80 0.03 -1.52 -13.80
CA LYS A 80 -0.89 -2.57 -14.30
C LYS A 80 -0.16 -3.69 -15.04
N GLU A 81 0.83 -3.37 -15.86
CA GLU A 81 1.64 -4.36 -16.56
C GLU A 81 2.49 -5.19 -15.59
N LYS A 82 3.07 -4.56 -14.56
CA LYS A 82 3.78 -5.24 -13.48
C LYS A 82 2.87 -6.20 -12.71
N LEU A 83 1.67 -5.76 -12.32
CA LEU A 83 0.66 -6.61 -11.67
C LEU A 83 0.34 -7.83 -12.54
N ALA A 84 0.07 -7.63 -13.84
CA ALA A 84 -0.20 -8.74 -14.75
C ALA A 84 0.99 -9.72 -14.86
N GLY A 85 2.22 -9.22 -14.84
CA GLY A 85 3.42 -10.06 -14.80
C GLY A 85 3.52 -10.88 -13.52
N LEU A 86 3.30 -10.25 -12.37
CA LEU A 86 3.33 -10.90 -11.05
C LEU A 86 2.27 -11.99 -10.94
N VAL A 87 1.03 -11.71 -11.37
CA VAL A 87 -0.06 -12.70 -11.37
C VAL A 87 0.30 -13.92 -12.22
N ARG A 88 0.89 -13.72 -13.42
CA ARG A 88 1.37 -14.85 -14.25
C ARG A 88 2.44 -15.67 -13.55
N GLN A 89 3.39 -15.00 -12.88
CA GLN A 89 4.46 -15.67 -12.16
C GLN A 89 3.93 -16.48 -10.97
N TRP A 90 2.92 -15.97 -10.25
CA TRP A 90 2.37 -16.64 -9.08
C TRP A 90 1.43 -17.79 -9.41
N LEU A 91 0.91 -17.85 -10.63
CA LEU A 91 0.02 -18.92 -11.11
C LEU A 91 0.75 -20.02 -11.91
N ALA A 92 2.01 -19.79 -12.29
CA ALA A 92 2.84 -20.77 -13.01
C ALA A 92 3.35 -21.87 -12.07
#